data_AF-N6URX3-F1
#
_entry.id   AF-N6URX3-F1
#
_cell.length_a   1.000
_cell.length_b   1.000
_cell.length_c   1.000
_cell.angle_alpha   90.00
_cell.angle_beta   90.00
_cell.angle_gamma   90.00
#
_symmetry.space_group_name_H-M   'P 1'
#
loop_
_entity.id
_entity.type
_entity.pdbx_description
1 polymer ?
#
loop_
_entity_poly.entity_id
_entity_poly.type
_entity_poly.pdbx_seq_one_letter_code
_entity_poly.pdbx_strand_id
1 'polypeptide(L)'
;MLIKPSYTNIYNGMTVLGGHVQVEGGSLEFKGKHGVYLSKSRVALKDVKMTYAGNDNDVDFIKVEGGTVMSEGIQINGNSYGQGVKVNGGYVVLIRPSLNKVRTGVTIQNAEVTMISSSINFTGGYGVNLNVGKAILNKVEITHTGNNSADLIKARGKGSKLVF
;
A
#
# COMPACT_ATOMS: atom_id res chain seq x y z
N MET A 1 -6.74 7.11 -19.05
CA MET A 1 -7.59 6.34 -18.12
C MET A 1 -7.54 4.88 -18.53
N LEU A 2 -7.43 3.95 -17.59
CA LEU A 2 -7.54 2.51 -17.81
C LEU A 2 -8.81 2.01 -17.13
N ILE A 3 -9.60 1.18 -17.81
CA ILE A 3 -10.86 0.65 -17.29
C ILE A 3 -10.78 -0.87 -17.32
N LYS A 4 -10.87 -1.48 -16.14
CA LYS A 4 -10.83 -2.92 -15.89
C LYS A 4 -9.69 -3.66 -16.61
N PRO A 5 -8.44 -3.15 -16.61
CA PRO A 5 -7.34 -3.90 -17.20
C PRO A 5 -7.12 -5.22 -16.43
N SER A 6 -6.71 -6.27 -17.13
CA SER A 6 -6.36 -7.55 -16.51
C SER A 6 -4.95 -7.97 -16.95
N TYR A 7 -4.08 -8.16 -15.97
CA TYR A 7 -2.70 -8.61 -16.20
C TYR A 7 -2.39 -9.80 -15.29
N THR A 8 -1.84 -10.87 -15.86
CA THR A 8 -1.52 -12.11 -15.13
C THR A 8 -0.09 -12.57 -15.42
N ASN A 9 0.56 -13.23 -14.46
CA ASN A 9 1.94 -13.71 -14.58
C ASN A 9 2.94 -12.63 -15.07
N ILE A 10 2.72 -11.38 -14.69
CA ILE A 10 3.67 -10.29 -15.01
C ILE A 10 4.77 -10.23 -13.97
N TYR A 11 5.92 -9.65 -14.34
CA TYR A 11 6.98 -9.43 -13.36
C TYR A 11 6.61 -8.27 -12.44
N ASN A 12 6.62 -7.03 -12.94
CA ASN A 12 6.06 -5.88 -12.21
C ASN A 12 4.71 -5.50 -12.83
N GLY A 13 3.86 -4.85 -12.05
CA GLY A 13 2.67 -4.20 -12.57
C GLY A 13 2.95 -2.84 -13.18
N MET A 14 2.23 -1.83 -12.73
CA MET A 14 2.26 -0.50 -13.33
C MET A 14 3.39 0.36 -12.77
N THR A 15 4.11 1.08 -13.64
CA THR A 15 5.09 2.09 -13.26
C THR A 15 4.69 3.43 -13.87
N VAL A 16 4.60 4.48 -13.04
CA VAL A 16 4.25 5.84 -13.48
C VAL A 16 5.35 6.80 -13.02
N LEU A 17 6.04 7.40 -13.99
CA LEU A 17 7.16 8.32 -13.78
C LEU A 17 6.75 9.72 -14.22
N GLY A 18 6.08 10.44 -13.33
CA GLY A 18 5.41 11.70 -13.64
C GLY A 18 4.08 11.52 -14.39
N GLY A 19 3.33 12.62 -14.50
CA GLY A 19 2.05 12.64 -15.20
C GLY A 19 0.86 12.25 -14.32
N HIS A 20 -0.26 11.93 -14.99
CA HIS A 20 -1.53 11.63 -14.36
C HIS A 20 -2.15 10.34 -14.91
N VAL A 21 -2.49 9.42 -14.01
CA VAL A 21 -3.10 8.12 -14.36
C VAL A 21 -4.33 7.88 -13.51
N GLN A 22 -5.37 7.36 -14.13
CA GLN A 22 -6.58 6.90 -13.45
C GLN A 22 -6.86 5.47 -13.90
N VAL A 23 -7.11 4.59 -12.92
CA VAL A 23 -7.50 3.19 -13.15
C VAL A 23 -8.77 2.90 -12.39
N GLU A 24 -9.77 2.34 -13.07
CA GLU A 24 -11.03 1.91 -12.48
C GLU A 24 -11.28 0.42 -12.73
N GLY A 25 -11.37 -0.35 -11.64
CA GLY A 25 -11.50 -1.80 -11.66
C GLY A 25 -10.25 -2.53 -12.15
N GLY A 26 -10.43 -3.82 -12.43
CA GLY A 26 -9.39 -4.65 -13.03
C GLY A 26 -8.52 -5.36 -12.00
N SER A 27 -7.57 -6.14 -12.51
CA SER A 27 -6.71 -6.99 -11.70
C SER A 27 -5.29 -7.06 -12.24
N LEU A 28 -4.32 -7.14 -11.33
CA LEU A 28 -2.94 -7.48 -11.65
C LEU A 28 -2.45 -8.61 -10.75
N GLU A 29 -1.79 -9.60 -11.34
CA GLU A 29 -1.06 -10.66 -10.64
C GLU A 29 0.42 -10.60 -11.02
N PHE A 30 1.28 -10.35 -10.03
CA PHE A 30 2.69 -10.04 -10.25
C PHE A 30 3.62 -10.85 -9.33
N LYS A 31 4.89 -11.01 -9.73
CA LYS A 31 5.91 -11.77 -8.96
C LYS A 31 7.20 -10.99 -8.65
N GLY A 32 7.34 -9.82 -9.24
CA GLY A 32 8.48 -8.93 -9.13
C GLY A 32 8.38 -7.97 -7.93
N LYS A 33 9.02 -6.81 -8.06
CA LYS A 33 9.27 -5.88 -6.96
C LYS A 33 8.07 -5.00 -6.60
N HIS A 34 7.14 -4.78 -7.54
CA HIS A 34 5.96 -3.96 -7.27
C HIS A 34 4.74 -4.27 -8.13
N GLY A 35 3.56 -4.09 -7.52
CA GLY A 35 2.28 -4.09 -8.23
C GLY A 35 2.01 -2.74 -8.88
N VAL A 36 2.21 -1.65 -8.14
CA VAL A 36 2.15 -0.28 -8.64
C VAL A 36 3.30 0.52 -8.05
N TYR A 37 4.09 1.16 -8.91
CA TYR A 37 5.16 2.08 -8.54
C TYR A 37 4.90 3.47 -9.13
N LEU A 38 4.94 4.48 -8.27
CA LEU A 38 4.63 5.86 -8.60
C LEU A 38 5.78 6.75 -8.14
N SER A 39 6.29 7.60 -9.03
CA SER A 39 7.27 8.63 -8.68
C SER A 39 6.80 10.00 -9.15
N LYS A 40 6.69 10.96 -8.23
CA LYS A 40 6.31 12.37 -8.51
C LYS A 40 5.08 12.51 -9.42
N SER A 41 4.08 11.64 -9.24
CA SER A 41 2.92 11.49 -10.13
C SER A 41 1.60 11.85 -9.43
N ARG A 42 0.53 12.03 -10.20
CA ARG A 42 -0.86 12.09 -9.69
C ARG A 42 -1.62 10.84 -10.11
N VAL A 43 -1.98 9.96 -9.18
CA VAL A 43 -2.66 8.70 -9.52
C VAL A 43 -3.94 8.51 -8.73
N ALA A 44 -4.99 8.13 -9.44
CA ALA A 44 -6.23 7.63 -8.86
C ALA A 44 -6.38 6.13 -9.16
N LEU A 45 -6.59 5.31 -8.12
CA LEU A 45 -6.92 3.89 -8.24
C LEU A 45 -8.29 3.66 -7.61
N LYS A 46 -9.19 3.02 -8.34
CA LYS A 46 -10.52 2.67 -7.83
C LYS A 46 -10.81 1.20 -8.10
N ASP A 47 -11.20 0.45 -7.07
CA ASP A 47 -11.64 -0.95 -7.16
C ASP A 47 -10.63 -1.90 -7.85
N VAL A 48 -9.33 -1.59 -7.75
CA VAL A 48 -8.26 -2.41 -8.35
C VAL A 48 -7.89 -3.56 -7.43
N LYS A 49 -7.81 -4.77 -7.99
CA LYS A 49 -7.32 -5.97 -7.30
C LYS A 49 -5.85 -6.24 -7.64
N MET A 50 -5.04 -6.52 -6.64
CA MET A 50 -3.63 -6.90 -6.79
C MET A 50 -3.40 -8.22 -6.08
N THR A 51 -2.72 -9.16 -6.74
CA THR A 51 -2.34 -10.45 -6.18
C THR A 51 -0.84 -10.66 -6.35
N TYR A 52 -0.15 -11.05 -5.29
CA TYR A 52 1.26 -11.42 -5.39
C TYR A 52 1.42 -12.94 -5.55
N ALA A 53 2.15 -13.34 -6.58
CA ALA A 53 2.43 -14.73 -6.95
C ALA A 53 3.92 -15.11 -6.79
N GLY A 54 4.75 -14.19 -6.28
CA GLY A 54 6.16 -14.47 -6.00
C GLY A 54 6.41 -14.93 -4.56
N ASN A 55 7.68 -15.00 -4.17
CA ASN A 55 8.16 -15.49 -2.87
C ASN A 55 9.27 -14.60 -2.27
N ASP A 56 9.36 -13.33 -2.68
CA ASP A 56 10.35 -12.36 -2.19
C ASP A 56 9.74 -11.47 -1.10
N ASN A 57 10.52 -11.19 -0.05
CA ASN A 57 10.14 -10.30 1.05
C ASN A 57 10.31 -8.81 0.70
N ASP A 58 11.16 -8.49 -0.27
CA ASP A 58 11.46 -7.15 -0.76
C ASP A 58 10.56 -6.80 -1.95
N VAL A 59 9.27 -6.61 -1.64
CA VAL A 59 8.21 -6.32 -2.59
C VAL A 59 7.26 -5.30 -1.97
N ASP A 60 6.79 -4.35 -2.77
CA ASP A 60 5.79 -3.36 -2.38
C ASP A 60 4.58 -3.47 -3.32
N PHE A 61 3.38 -3.80 -2.82
CA PHE A 61 2.17 -3.82 -3.67
C PHE A 61 1.91 -2.43 -4.26
N ILE A 62 1.98 -1.39 -3.43
CA ILE A 62 1.98 0.01 -3.86
C ILE A 62 3.20 0.71 -3.29
N LYS A 63 4.05 1.23 -4.17
CA LYS A 63 5.23 2.04 -3.82
C LYS A 63 5.07 3.45 -4.35
N VAL A 64 5.16 4.43 -3.45
CA VAL A 64 5.04 5.85 -3.76
C VAL A 64 6.33 6.56 -3.34
N GLU A 65 7.00 7.17 -4.32
CA GLU A 65 8.19 8.01 -4.14
C GLU A 65 7.83 9.46 -4.56
N GLY A 66 7.09 10.15 -3.69
CA GLY A 66 6.55 11.49 -3.94
C GLY A 66 5.34 11.54 -4.87
N GLY A 67 4.62 12.67 -4.85
CA GLY A 67 3.40 12.90 -5.63
C GLY A 67 2.11 12.83 -4.81
N THR A 68 0.99 12.65 -5.49
CA THR A 68 -0.34 12.54 -4.88
C THR A 68 -1.03 11.27 -5.34
N VAL A 69 -1.53 10.48 -4.40
CA VAL A 69 -2.27 9.25 -4.68
C VAL A 69 -3.61 9.28 -3.96
N MET A 70 -4.67 9.01 -4.70
CA MET A 70 -5.98 8.74 -4.14
C MET A 70 -6.38 7.32 -4.53
N SER A 71 -6.71 6.51 -3.55
CA SER A 71 -7.08 5.11 -3.74
C SER A 71 -8.40 4.83 -3.05
N GLU A 72 -9.32 4.17 -3.74
CA GLU A 72 -10.61 3.79 -3.21
C GLU A 72 -10.90 2.31 -3.51
N GLY A 73 -11.29 1.53 -2.50
CA GLY A 73 -11.77 0.16 -2.69
C GLY A 73 -10.73 -0.85 -3.20
N ILE A 74 -9.42 -0.53 -3.10
CA ILE A 74 -8.38 -1.44 -3.57
C ILE A 74 -8.31 -2.71 -2.73
N GLN A 75 -8.02 -3.83 -3.39
CA GLN A 75 -7.85 -5.12 -2.75
C GLN A 75 -6.44 -5.64 -3.00
N ILE A 76 -5.66 -5.80 -1.94
CA ILE A 76 -4.31 -6.35 -1.97
C ILE A 76 -4.36 -7.76 -1.37
N ASN A 77 -3.99 -8.76 -2.17
CA ASN A 77 -3.94 -10.16 -1.76
C ASN A 77 -2.49 -10.63 -1.78
N GLY A 78 -1.89 -10.62 -0.59
CA GLY A 78 -0.59 -11.22 -0.33
C GLY A 78 -0.66 -12.74 -0.16
N ASN A 79 0.51 -13.29 0.05
CA ASN A 79 0.75 -14.71 0.35
C ASN A 79 1.74 -14.83 1.53
N SER A 80 1.65 -13.89 2.48
CA SER A 80 2.57 -13.66 3.61
C SER A 80 3.91 -13.01 3.23
N TYR A 81 4.10 -12.68 1.95
CA TYR A 81 5.21 -11.88 1.44
C TYR A 81 4.75 -10.46 1.08
N GLY A 82 5.74 -9.60 0.84
CA GLY A 82 5.54 -8.22 0.40
C GLY A 82 4.90 -7.28 1.42
N GLN A 83 5.11 -5.99 1.21
CA GLN A 83 4.50 -4.91 1.97
C GLN A 83 3.29 -4.36 1.22
N GLY A 84 2.19 -4.09 1.92
CA GLY A 84 0.98 -3.55 1.31
C GLY A 84 1.21 -2.18 0.67
N VAL A 85 1.61 -1.17 1.44
CA VAL A 85 1.84 0.18 0.91
C VAL A 85 3.13 0.76 1.49
N LYS A 86 3.99 1.31 0.63
CA LYS A 86 5.18 2.06 1.01
C LYS A 86 5.10 3.47 0.47
N VAL A 87 5.17 4.46 1.36
CA VAL A 87 5.14 5.88 0.99
C VAL A 87 6.39 6.56 1.50
N ASN A 88 7.19 7.07 0.57
CA ASN A 88 8.37 7.87 0.84
C ASN A 88 8.22 9.23 0.14
N GLY A 89 7.80 10.24 0.89
CA GLY A 89 7.36 11.53 0.34
C GLY A 89 5.98 11.48 -0.31
N GLY A 90 5.30 12.63 -0.35
CA GLY A 90 4.01 12.81 -1.02
C GLY A 90 2.80 12.78 -0.08
N TYR A 91 1.62 12.84 -0.70
CA TYR A 91 0.31 12.83 -0.05
C TYR A 91 -0.53 11.67 -0.56
N VAL A 92 -0.93 10.75 0.31
CA VAL A 92 -1.66 9.53 -0.06
C VAL A 92 -2.94 9.43 0.76
N VAL A 93 -4.06 9.23 0.07
CA VAL A 93 -5.36 8.95 0.68
C VAL A 93 -5.80 7.55 0.25
N LEU A 94 -6.05 6.68 1.22
CA LEU A 94 -6.54 5.33 1.01
C LEU A 94 -7.92 5.20 1.66
N ILE A 95 -8.95 5.01 0.85
CA ILE A 95 -10.34 4.86 1.29
C ILE A 95 -10.77 3.42 1.05
N ARG A 96 -11.18 2.72 2.11
CA ARG A 96 -11.58 1.30 2.06
C ARG A 96 -10.58 0.35 1.37
N PRO A 97 -9.24 0.51 1.52
CA PRO A 97 -8.33 -0.53 1.08
C PRO A 97 -8.50 -1.77 1.99
N SER A 98 -8.39 -2.94 1.37
CA SER A 98 -8.28 -4.22 2.08
C SER A 98 -6.93 -4.83 1.78
N LEU A 99 -6.05 -4.87 2.79
CA LEU A 99 -4.75 -5.51 2.71
C LEU A 99 -4.86 -6.89 3.36
N ASN A 100 -4.85 -7.95 2.58
CA ASN A 100 -4.98 -9.32 3.06
C ASN A 100 -3.65 -10.06 2.98
N LYS A 101 -3.24 -10.71 4.08
CA LYS A 101 -2.09 -11.61 4.15
C LYS A 101 -0.80 -11.00 3.59
N VAL A 102 -0.56 -9.72 3.84
CA VAL A 102 0.71 -9.06 3.52
C VAL A 102 1.75 -9.36 4.61
N ARG A 103 3.04 -9.31 4.30
CA ARG A 103 4.09 -9.43 5.33
C ARG A 103 4.03 -8.25 6.28
N THR A 104 3.95 -7.04 5.75
CA THR A 104 3.82 -5.81 6.54
C THR A 104 2.77 -4.92 5.89
N GLY A 105 2.00 -4.16 6.68
CA GLY A 105 0.93 -3.33 6.13
C GLY A 105 1.46 -2.08 5.42
N VAL A 106 1.58 -0.97 6.13
CA VAL A 106 1.88 0.34 5.57
C VAL A 106 3.14 0.95 6.21
N THR A 107 4.07 1.45 5.40
CA THR A 107 5.21 2.27 5.87
C THR A 107 5.09 3.69 5.36
N ILE A 108 5.35 4.65 6.26
CA ILE A 108 5.23 6.09 6.02
C ILE A 108 6.54 6.77 6.40
N GLN A 109 7.19 7.37 5.42
CA GLN A 109 8.44 8.10 5.55
C GLN A 109 8.34 9.46 4.86
N ASN A 110 8.58 10.54 5.58
CA ASN A 110 8.55 11.92 5.06
C ASN A 110 7.27 12.25 4.28
N ALA A 111 6.13 11.67 4.65
CA ALA A 111 4.89 11.73 3.87
C ALA A 111 3.67 11.99 4.77
N GLU A 112 2.56 12.39 4.15
CA GLU A 112 1.25 12.40 4.80
C GLU A 112 0.36 11.31 4.19
N VAL A 113 -0.12 10.41 5.04
CA VAL A 113 -1.01 9.31 4.64
C VAL A 113 -2.28 9.35 5.47
N THR A 114 -3.43 9.33 4.79
CA THR A 114 -4.76 9.21 5.40
C THR A 114 -5.37 7.88 5.00
N MET A 115 -5.83 7.11 5.98
CA MET A 115 -6.53 5.84 5.81
C MET A 115 -7.92 5.96 6.39
N ILE A 116 -8.94 5.57 5.63
CA ILE A 116 -10.35 5.70 6.02
C ILE A 116 -11.07 4.38 5.77
N SER A 117 -11.70 3.81 6.81
CA SER A 117 -12.52 2.58 6.71
C SER A 117 -11.74 1.40 6.11
N SER A 118 -10.48 1.26 6.52
CA SER A 118 -9.48 0.35 5.94
C SER A 118 -9.33 -0.93 6.78
N SER A 119 -8.91 -2.03 6.15
CA SER A 119 -8.47 -3.24 6.86
C SER A 119 -7.03 -3.62 6.50
N ILE A 120 -6.27 -4.03 7.51
CA ILE A 120 -4.90 -4.52 7.37
C ILE A 120 -4.77 -5.86 8.08
N ASN A 121 -4.62 -6.93 7.32
CA ASN A 121 -4.26 -8.25 7.81
C ASN A 121 -2.81 -8.57 7.44
N PHE A 122 -1.95 -8.69 8.44
CA PHE A 122 -0.51 -8.85 8.23
C PHE A 122 0.10 -9.97 9.08
N THR A 123 1.22 -10.53 8.62
CA THR A 123 1.87 -11.69 9.27
C THR A 123 3.24 -11.39 9.87
N GLY A 124 3.92 -10.35 9.40
CA GLY A 124 5.26 -9.97 9.82
C GLY A 124 5.25 -8.96 10.97
N GLY A 125 6.25 -8.07 10.97
CA GLY A 125 6.57 -7.28 12.17
C GLY A 125 5.67 -6.08 12.46
N TYR A 126 4.93 -5.55 11.47
CA TYR A 126 4.03 -4.42 11.72
C TYR A 126 2.85 -4.24 10.76
N GLY A 127 1.78 -3.67 11.30
CA GLY A 127 0.60 -3.22 10.55
C GLY A 127 0.82 -1.83 9.94
N VAL A 128 1.16 -0.83 10.74
CA VAL A 128 1.52 0.53 10.29
C VAL A 128 2.85 0.95 10.91
N ASN A 129 3.78 1.47 10.12
CA ASN A 129 5.06 1.99 10.56
C ASN A 129 5.27 3.43 10.07
N LEU A 130 5.12 4.40 10.98
CA LEU A 130 5.35 5.83 10.76
C LEU A 130 6.73 6.21 11.33
N ASN A 131 7.63 6.69 10.47
CA ASN A 131 8.96 7.17 10.87
C ASN A 131 9.06 8.71 10.92
N VAL A 132 8.53 9.41 9.91
CA VAL A 132 8.53 10.88 9.83
C VAL A 132 7.34 11.30 8.98
N GLY A 133 6.68 12.40 9.34
CA GLY A 133 5.51 12.92 8.63
C GLY A 133 4.22 12.66 9.40
N LYS A 134 3.11 12.44 8.69
CA LYS A 134 1.79 12.36 9.30
C LYS A 134 1.03 11.12 8.85
N ALA A 135 0.42 10.42 9.80
CA ALA A 135 -0.51 9.34 9.56
C ALA A 135 -1.85 9.67 10.20
N ILE A 136 -2.95 9.54 9.45
CA ILE A 136 -4.32 9.65 9.96
C ILE A 136 -5.00 8.31 9.72
N LEU A 137 -5.49 7.67 10.78
CA LEU A 137 -6.14 6.36 10.75
C LEU A 137 -7.59 6.50 11.23
N ASN A 138 -8.55 6.66 10.32
CA ASN A 138 -9.96 6.80 10.67
C ASN A 138 -10.71 5.50 10.37
N LYS A 139 -11.25 4.84 11.41
CA LYS A 139 -11.93 3.53 11.28
C LYS A 139 -11.04 2.48 10.58
N VAL A 140 -9.81 2.31 11.07
CA VAL A 140 -8.87 1.34 10.51
C VAL A 140 -8.81 0.11 11.42
N GLU A 141 -9.07 -1.06 10.85
CA GLU A 141 -8.90 -2.35 11.52
C GLU A 141 -7.52 -2.93 11.16
N ILE A 142 -6.77 -3.35 12.18
CA ILE A 142 -5.43 -3.92 12.01
C ILE A 142 -5.38 -5.25 12.77
N THR A 143 -5.18 -6.34 12.03
CA THR A 143 -5.18 -7.70 12.56
C THR A 143 -3.87 -8.38 12.21
N HIS A 144 -3.19 -8.89 13.23
CA HIS A 144 -2.00 -9.71 13.06
C HIS A 144 -2.37 -11.20 13.04
N THR A 145 -1.89 -11.94 12.05
CA THR A 145 -2.15 -13.38 11.87
C THR A 145 -0.88 -14.20 11.72
N GLY A 146 0.28 -13.60 12.03
CA GLY A 146 1.55 -14.31 12.06
C GLY A 146 1.79 -15.02 13.39
N ASN A 147 2.81 -15.87 13.42
CA ASN A 147 3.19 -16.64 14.61
C ASN A 147 4.21 -15.91 15.52
N ASN A 148 4.68 -14.73 15.11
CA ASN A 148 5.72 -13.97 15.81
C ASN A 148 5.13 -12.73 16.49
N SER A 149 5.87 -12.14 17.43
CA SER A 149 5.49 -10.83 18.00
C SER A 149 5.50 -9.73 16.92
N ALA A 150 4.57 -8.79 17.04
CA ALA A 150 4.38 -7.71 16.07
C ALA A 150 3.85 -6.42 16.70
N ASP A 151 4.19 -5.29 16.09
CA ASP A 151 3.63 -3.98 16.41
C ASP A 151 2.41 -3.72 15.50
N LEU A 152 1.19 -3.59 16.05
CA LEU A 152 0.05 -3.17 15.22
C LEU A 152 0.32 -1.79 14.59
N ILE A 153 0.82 -0.87 15.41
CA ILE A 153 1.25 0.47 14.99
C ILE A 153 2.59 0.79 15.64
N LYS A 154 3.54 1.22 14.82
CA LYS A 154 4.84 1.74 15.21
C LYS A 154 4.93 3.18 14.75
N ALA A 155 4.92 4.14 15.68
CA ALA A 155 5.13 5.55 15.39
C ALA A 155 6.39 6.01 16.12
N ARG A 156 7.47 6.25 15.37
CA ARG A 156 8.79 6.60 15.89
C ARG A 156 9.34 7.76 15.05
N GLY A 157 10.35 8.47 15.55
CA GLY A 157 11.07 9.50 14.80
C GLY A 157 10.57 10.94 15.03
N LYS A 158 11.53 11.88 15.05
CA LYS A 158 11.30 13.29 15.34
C LYS A 158 10.43 13.90 14.23
N GLY A 159 9.35 14.59 14.62
CA GLY A 159 8.41 15.20 13.68
C GLY A 159 7.36 14.25 13.10
N SER A 160 7.24 13.04 13.62
CA SER A 160 6.10 12.17 13.33
C SER A 160 4.83 12.64 14.06
N LYS A 161 3.68 12.59 13.38
CA LYS A 161 2.35 12.88 13.93
C LYS A 161 1.38 11.77 13.55
N LEU A 162 0.90 11.03 14.53
CA LEU A 162 -0.13 10.03 14.37
C LEU A 162 -1.47 10.58 14.90
N VAL A 163 -2.54 10.39 14.13
CA VAL A 163 -3.92 10.73 14.50
C VAL A 163 -4.77 9.50 14.24
N PHE A 164 -5.57 9.06 15.22
CA PHE A 164 -6.42 7.87 15.15
C PHE A 164 -7.72 8.08 15.93
#